data_AF-A0A8X7VFS6-F1
#
_entry.id   AF-A0A8X7VFS6-F1
#
_cell.length_a   1.000
_cell.length_b   1.000
_cell.length_c   1.000
_cell.angle_alpha   90.00
_cell.angle_beta   90.00
_cell.angle_gamma   90.00
#
_symmetry.space_group_name_H-M   'P 1'
#
loop_
_entity.id
_entity.type
_entity.pdbx_description
1 polymer ?
#
loop_
_entity_poly.entity_id
_entity_poly.type
_entity_poly.pdbx_seq_one_letter_code
_entity_poly.pdbx_strand_id
1 'polypeptide(L)' 'MSAYVVFKAGLNGYTRIIAKKHPEIRVNAVCPGFVKTDMNHKTGVLSVEEGASSPVRLALLSHQETLSVCFFDRKQLSEF' A
#
# COMPACT_ATOMS: atom_id res chain seq x y z
N MET A 1 10.51 18.47 -3.88
CA MET A 1 9.44 17.45 -3.84
C MET A 1 9.20 16.97 -5.26
N SER A 2 9.27 15.66 -5.56
CA SER A 2 9.00 15.17 -6.93
C SER A 2 7.49 15.01 -7.16
N ALA A 3 7.07 15.02 -8.43
CA ALA A 3 5.67 14.73 -8.80
C ALA A 3 5.20 13.38 -8.25
N TYR A 4 6.10 12.38 -8.18
CA TYR A 4 5.83 11.07 -7.59
C TYR A 4 5.42 11.15 -6.11
N VAL A 5 6.14 11.95 -5.30
CA VAL A 5 5.83 12.10 -3.87
C VAL A 5 4.47 12.75 -3.68
N VAL A 6 4.16 13.81 -4.44
CA VAL A 6 2.86 14.48 -4.39
C VAL A 6 1.73 13.53 -4.81
N PHE A 7 1.95 12.74 -5.87
CA PHE A 7 0.97 11.77 -6.36
C PHE A 7 0.69 10.67 -5.33
N LYS A 8 1.73 10.11 -4.68
CA LYS A 8 1.56 9.08 -3.65
C LYS A 8 0.86 9.61 -2.39
N ALA A 9 1.14 10.85 -1.99
CA ALA A 9 0.38 11.52 -0.93
C ALA A 9 -1.11 11.70 -1.32
N GLY A 10 -1.39 12.06 -2.57
CA GLY A 10 -2.75 12.13 -3.11
C GLY A 10 -3.48 10.78 -3.08
N LEU A 11 -2.82 9.69 -3.49
CA LEU A 11 -3.39 8.34 -3.42
C LEU A 11 -3.66 7.88 -1.98
N ASN A 12 -2.78 8.24 -1.04
CA ASN A 12 -2.99 8.02 0.39
C ASN A 12 -4.29 8.70 0.88
N GLY A 13 -4.52 9.96 0.48
CA GLY A 13 -5.78 10.66 0.75
C GLY A 13 -6.99 10.01 0.08
N TYR A 14 -6.85 9.61 -1.19
CA TYR A 14 -7.92 8.97 -1.97
C TYR A 14 -8.36 7.63 -1.37
N THR A 15 -7.41 6.86 -0.83
CA THR A 15 -7.68 5.60 -0.08
C THR A 15 -8.73 5.83 1.01
N ARG A 16 -8.62 6.92 1.78
CA ARG A 16 -9.58 7.26 2.84
C ARG A 16 -10.96 7.64 2.29
N ILE A 17 -11.00 8.35 1.16
CA ILE A 17 -12.24 8.75 0.49
C ILE A 17 -12.99 7.52 -0.01
N ILE A 18 -12.31 6.59 -0.69
CA ILE A 18 -12.93 5.37 -1.21
C ILE A 18 -13.44 4.49 -0.06
N ALA A 19 -12.65 4.31 1.00
CA ALA A 19 -13.09 3.54 2.17
C ALA A 19 -14.37 4.11 2.81
N LYS A 20 -14.49 5.44 2.88
CA LYS A 20 -15.70 6.11 3.40
C LYS A 20 -16.90 5.96 2.47
N LYS A 21 -16.67 5.97 1.15
CA LYS A 21 -17.74 5.84 0.14
C LYS A 21 -18.28 4.41 0.04
N HIS A 22 -17.45 3.42 0.33
CA HIS A 22 -17.75 2.01 0.21
C HIS A 22 -17.40 1.25 1.51
N PRO A 23 -18.22 1.39 2.57
CA PRO A 23 -17.95 0.75 3.87
C PRO A 23 -17.99 -0.78 3.81
N GLU A 24 -18.56 -1.38 2.77
CA GLU A 24 -18.64 -2.82 2.52
C GLU A 24 -17.32 -3.44 2.04
N ILE A 25 -16.40 -2.62 1.52
CA ILE A 25 -15.08 -3.07 1.06
C ILE A 25 -13.97 -2.55 1.98
N ARG A 26 -12.88 -3.31 2.08
CA ARG A 26 -11.66 -2.88 2.77
C ARG A 26 -10.75 -2.15 1.81
N VAL A 27 -10.25 -1.00 2.23
CA VAL A 27 -9.39 -0.17 1.41
C VAL A 27 -8.23 0.31 2.27
N ASN A 28 -7.02 -0.05 1.86
CA ASN A 28 -5.78 0.25 2.58
C ASN A 28 -4.71 0.72 1.59
N ALA A 29 -3.76 1.51 2.08
CA ALA A 29 -2.57 1.92 1.34
C ALA A 29 -1.35 1.11 1.83
N VAL A 30 -0.41 0.82 0.93
CA VAL A 30 0.78 0.03 1.27
C VAL A 30 2.00 0.51 0.51
N CYS A 31 3.12 0.67 1.23
CA CYS A 31 4.44 0.78 0.66
C CYS A 31 5.06 -0.63 0.57
N PRO A 32 5.38 -1.14 -0.64
CA PRO A 32 6.02 -2.45 -0.78
C PRO A 32 7.51 -2.44 -0.41
N GLY A 33 8.08 -1.25 -0.12
CA GLY A 33 9.52 -1.05 0.08
C GLY A 33 10.29 -0.80 -1.23
N PHE A 34 11.61 -0.89 -1.17
CA PHE A 34 12.49 -0.65 -2.31
C PHE A 34 12.75 -1.94 -3.10
N VAL A 35 11.92 -2.16 -4.12
CA VAL A 35 11.82 -3.41 -4.91
C VAL A 35 12.60 -3.32 -6.21
N LYS A 36 13.32 -4.40 -6.56
CA LYS A 36 14.04 -4.56 -7.84
C LYS A 36 13.07 -4.70 -9.02
N THR A 37 12.69 -3.57 -9.60
CA THR A 37 11.78 -3.50 -10.77
C THR A 37 12.34 -2.56 -11.82
N ASP A 38 11.76 -2.57 -13.03
CA ASP A 38 12.15 -1.64 -14.09
C ASP A 38 11.93 -0.17 -13.71
N MET A 39 10.96 0.14 -12.84
CA MET A 39 10.75 1.48 -12.27
C MET A 39 12.00 2.01 -11.54
N ASN A 40 12.76 1.10 -10.93
CA ASN A 40 14.00 1.40 -10.21
C ASN A 40 15.25 0.96 -11.00
N HIS A 41 15.14 0.78 -12.32
CA HIS A 41 16.24 0.28 -13.17
C HIS A 41 16.86 -1.04 -12.66
N LYS A 42 16.02 -1.95 -12.16
CA LYS A 42 16.39 -3.25 -11.57
C LYS A 42 17.26 -3.14 -10.30
N THR A 43 17.25 -1.96 -9.65
CA THR A 43 17.87 -1.74 -8.33
C THR A 43 16.82 -1.85 -7.21
N GLY A 44 17.25 -2.25 -6.01
CA GLY A 44 16.36 -2.53 -4.88
C GLY A 44 17.03 -3.44 -3.86
N VAL A 45 16.54 -3.43 -2.62
CA VAL A 45 16.97 -4.40 -1.59
C VAL A 45 16.05 -5.62 -1.53
N LEU A 46 14.86 -5.53 -2.15
CA LEU A 46 13.85 -6.60 -2.18
C LEU A 46 13.67 -7.20 -3.58
N SER A 47 13.36 -8.49 -3.63
CA SER A 47 12.83 -9.16 -4.82
C SER A 47 11.37 -8.74 -5.09
N VAL A 48 10.87 -9.04 -6.29
CA VAL A 48 9.48 -8.79 -6.67
C VAL A 48 8.52 -9.54 -5.76
N GLU A 49 8.83 -10.80 -5.45
CA GLU A 49 8.05 -11.67 -4.57
C GLU A 49 8.00 -11.12 -3.14
N GLU A 50 9.14 -10.64 -2.62
CA GLU A 50 9.21 -10.01 -1.31
C GLU A 50 8.38 -8.72 -1.26
N GLY A 51 8.47 -7.88 -2.30
CA GLY A 51 7.67 -6.66 -2.43
C GLY A 51 6.17 -6.91 -2.58
N ALA A 52 5.78 -8.00 -3.26
CA ALA A 52 4.39 -8.38 -3.46
C ALA A 52 3.74 -9.00 -2.22
N SER A 53 4.53 -9.52 -1.28
CA SER A 53 4.00 -10.23 -0.10
C SER A 53 3.01 -9.39 0.74
N SER A 54 3.29 -8.09 0.89
CA SER A 54 2.43 -7.17 1.64
C SER A 54 1.10 -6.84 0.97
N PRO A 55 1.06 -6.36 -0.29
CA PRO A 55 -0.21 -6.14 -0.98
C PRO A 55 -1.04 -7.42 -1.12
N VAL A 56 -0.42 -8.58 -1.37
CA VAL A 56 -1.13 -9.87 -1.43
C VAL A 56 -1.76 -10.21 -0.08
N ARG A 57 -1.02 -10.03 1.04
CA ARG A 57 -1.59 -10.23 2.38
C ARG A 57 -2.82 -9.36 2.62
N LEU A 58 -2.77 -8.08 2.24
CA LEU A 58 -3.90 -7.16 2.42
C LEU A 58 -5.11 -7.53 1.54
N ALA A 59 -4.86 -8.00 0.32
CA ALA A 59 -5.92 -8.44 -0.60
C ALA A 59 -6.63 -9.71 -0.09
N LEU A 60 -5.95 -10.55 0.69
CA LEU A 60 -6.46 -11.81 1.24
C LEU A 60 -6.99 -11.69 2.67
N LEU A 61 -7.06 -10.47 3.24
CA LEU A 61 -7.63 -10.27 4.57
C LEU A 61 -9.07 -10.76 4.62
N SER A 62 -9.38 -11.50 5.67
CA SER A 62 -10.72 -12.03 5.91
C SER A 62 -11.71 -10.91 6.18
N HIS A 63 -13.00 -11.16 5.93
CA HIS A 63 -14.04 -10.18 6.23
C HIS A 63 -14.26 -9.92 7.74
N GLN A 64 -13.56 -10.64 8.61
CA GLN A 64 -13.59 -10.41 10.05
C GLN A 64 -12.46 -9.50 10.53
N GLU A 65 -11.39 -9.35 9.74
CA GLU A 65 -10.29 -8.45 10.08
C GLU A 65 -10.72 -7.00 9.85
N THR A 66 -10.65 -6.16 10.88
CA THR A 66 -11.20 -4.79 10.93
C THR A 66 -10.28 -3.73 10.30
N LEU A 67 -9.18 -4.13 9.66
CA LEU A 67 -8.17 -3.22 9.13
C LEU A 67 -8.64 -2.60 7.81
N SER A 68 -9.23 -1.41 7.91
CA SER A 68 -9.56 -0.52 6.78
C SER A 68 -9.08 0.89 7.11
N VAL A 69 -8.77 1.68 6.08
CA VAL A 69 -8.25 3.05 6.25
C VAL A 69 -6.88 3.09 6.92
N CYS A 70 -6.03 2.08 6.69
CA CYS A 70 -4.67 2.03 7.22
C CYS A 70 -3.62 2.25 6.14
N PHE A 71 -2.45 2.75 6.54
CA PHE A 71 -1.23 2.74 5.73
C PHE A 71 -0.26 1.70 6.30
N PHE A 72 0.32 0.88 5.44
CA PHE A 72 1.29 -0.13 5.83
C PHE A 72 2.65 0.17 5.19
N ASP A 73 3.70 0.24 6.02
CA ASP A 73 5.06 0.10 5.54
C ASP A 73 5.45 -1.37 5.58
N ARG A 74 5.43 -1.98 4.39
CA ARG A 74 5.47 -3.43 4.20
C ARG A 74 4.45 -4.14 5.08
N LYS A 75 4.89 -4.82 6.14
CA LYS A 75 4.04 -5.64 7.01
C LYS A 75 3.57 -4.88 8.24
N GLN A 76 4.18 -3.73 8.53
CA GLN A 76 3.96 -2.93 9.74
C GLN A 76 2.92 -1.85 9.47
N LEU A 77 2.05 -1.61 10.45
CA LEU A 77 1.13 -0.48 10.44
C LEU A 77 1.93 0.81 10.65
N SER A 78 1.62 1.84 9.88
CA SER A 78 2.29 3.14 9.94
C SER A 78 1.29 4.28 9.78
N GLU A 79 1.76 5.50 10.01
CA GLU A 79 1.03 6.73 9.78
C GLU A 79 1.03 7.09 8.28
N PHE A 80 0.04 7.86 7.85
CA PHE A 80 -0.17 8.23 6.44
C PHE A 80 0.75 9.33 5.95
#